data_AF-A0A4Q3GVP0-F1
#
_entry.id   AF-A0A4Q3GVP0-F1
#
_cell.length_a   1.000
_cell.length_b   1.000
_cell.length_c   1.000
_cell.angle_alpha   90.00
_cell.angle_beta   90.00
_cell.angle_gamma   90.00
#
_symmetry.space_group_name_H-M   'P 1'
#
loop_
_entity.id
_entity.type
_entity.pdbx_description
1 polymer ?
#
loop_
_entity_poly.entity_id
_entity_poly.type
_entity_poly.pdbx_seq_one_letter_code
_entity_poly.pdbx_strand_id
1 'polypeptide(L)' 'SISISGEGVLSVEAKDTWIAAWESTEAVAGKLEIEWPSETDTWTGAFQIGPLEIGATNGRRVTLTVSAVSDGEMVRTTA' A
#
# COMPACT_ATOMS: atom_id res chain seq x y z
N SER A 1 -4.30 15.66 -0.79
CA SER A 1 -3.45 14.47 -0.67
C SER A 1 -4.25 13.36 0.01
N ILE A 2 -4.06 12.13 -0.42
CA ILE A 2 -4.60 10.92 0.22
C ILE A 2 -3.46 10.31 1.04
N SER A 3 -3.73 9.92 2.28
CA SER A 3 -2.80 9.17 3.12
C SER A 3 -3.47 7.88 3.55
N ILE A 4 -2.77 6.77 3.39
CA ILE A 4 -3.27 5.43 3.72
C ILE A 4 -2.25 4.67 4.57
N SER A 5 -2.76 3.75 5.36
CA SER A 5 -1.97 2.78 6.11
C SER A 5 -2.62 1.42 6.02
N GLY A 6 -1.81 0.37 5.91
CA GLY A 6 -2.28 -1.02 5.88
C GLY A 6 -1.35 -1.93 6.67
N GLU A 7 -1.92 -2.97 7.27
CA GLU A 7 -1.18 -4.03 7.94
C GLU A 7 -1.60 -5.37 7.35
N GLY A 8 -0.63 -6.27 7.15
CA GLY A 8 -0.91 -7.60 6.65
C GLY A 8 0.21 -8.60 6.90
N VAL A 9 -0.04 -9.84 6.51
CA VAL A 9 1.00 -10.88 6.47
C VAL A 9 1.87 -10.64 5.25
N LEU A 10 3.19 -10.53 5.46
CA LEU A 10 4.15 -10.39 4.38
C LEU A 10 4.39 -11.75 3.73
N SER A 11 3.87 -11.92 2.51
CA SER A 11 4.20 -13.06 1.65
C SER A 11 5.64 -12.95 1.15
N VAL A 12 6.31 -14.10 1.02
CA VAL A 12 7.67 -14.19 0.44
C VAL A 12 7.70 -13.65 -0.98
N GLU A 13 6.67 -13.92 -1.77
CA GLU A 13 6.58 -13.49 -3.18
C GLU A 13 6.45 -11.97 -3.33
N ALA A 14 5.82 -11.30 -2.35
CA ALA A 14 5.62 -9.86 -2.36
C ALA A 14 6.76 -9.10 -1.64
N LYS A 15 7.67 -9.81 -0.97
CA LYS A 15 8.72 -9.24 -0.12
C LYS A 15 9.58 -8.24 -0.88
N ASP A 16 10.13 -8.64 -2.02
CA ASP A 16 11.03 -7.79 -2.80
C ASP A 16 10.30 -6.61 -3.45
N THR A 17 9.03 -6.78 -3.82
CA THR A 17 8.20 -5.69 -4.35
C THR A 17 7.99 -4.58 -3.31
N TRP A 18 7.64 -4.94 -2.07
CA TRP A 18 7.44 -3.94 -1.02
C TRP A 18 8.73 -3.25 -0.61
N ILE A 19 9.83 -3.99 -0.50
CA ILE A 19 11.15 -3.42 -0.18
C ILE A 19 11.59 -2.46 -1.29
N ALA A 20 11.49 -2.88 -2.56
CA ALA A 20 11.86 -2.02 -3.69
C ALA A 20 11.00 -0.75 -3.76
N ALA A 21 9.69 -0.85 -3.48
CA ALA A 21 8.80 0.30 -3.48
C ALA A 21 9.12 1.30 -2.35
N TRP A 22 9.61 0.82 -1.21
CA TRP A 22 10.04 1.66 -0.09
C TRP A 22 11.43 2.27 -0.26
N GLU A 23 12.36 1.54 -0.89
CA GLU A 23 13.70 2.04 -1.23
C GLU A 23 13.69 3.01 -2.42
N SER A 24 12.61 3.02 -3.20
CA SER A 24 12.43 3.92 -4.33
C SER A 24 12.29 5.38 -3.87
N THR A 25 13.02 6.28 -4.53
CA THR A 25 12.80 7.74 -4.41
C THR A 25 11.66 8.23 -5.30
N GLU A 26 11.29 7.43 -6.30
CA GLU A 26 10.20 7.73 -7.23
C GLU A 26 8.89 7.14 -6.71
N ALA A 27 7.79 7.84 -6.97
CA ALA A 27 6.47 7.36 -6.60
C ALA A 27 6.10 6.12 -7.42
N VAL A 28 5.44 5.18 -6.77
CA VAL A 28 4.96 3.94 -7.38
C VAL A 28 3.50 4.05 -7.77
N ALA A 29 3.13 3.49 -8.91
CA ALA A 29 1.72 3.40 -9.30
C ALA A 29 0.95 2.50 -8.32
N GLY A 30 -0.17 2.99 -7.81
CA GLY A 30 -0.99 2.28 -6.84
C GLY A 30 -2.48 2.49 -7.06
N LYS A 31 -3.25 1.60 -6.45
CA LYS A 31 -4.72 1.62 -6.47
C LYS A 31 -5.22 1.46 -5.03
N LEU A 32 -6.15 2.32 -4.63
CA LEU A 32 -6.90 2.21 -3.39
C LEU A 32 -8.34 1.83 -3.73
N GLU A 33 -8.83 0.76 -3.13
CA GLU A 33 -10.23 0.34 -3.26
C GLU A 33 -10.90 0.42 -1.89
N ILE A 34 -12.06 1.06 -1.86
CA ILE A 34 -12.95 1.06 -0.69
C ILE A 34 -14.25 0.40 -1.14
N GLU A 35 -14.50 -0.78 -0.59
CA GLU A 35 -15.72 -1.54 -0.83
C GLU A 35 -16.83 -1.07 0.11
N TRP A 36 -17.96 -0.69 -0.47
CA TRP A 36 -19.21 -0.44 0.23
C TRP A 36 -20.20 -1.58 -0.07
N PRO A 37 -21.32 -1.69 0.68
CA PRO A 37 -22.30 -2.74 0.42
C PRO A 37 -22.91 -2.76 -0.99
N SER A 38 -22.92 -1.63 -1.70
CA SER A 38 -23.59 -1.47 -2.99
C SER A 38 -22.70 -0.95 -4.13
N GLU A 39 -21.49 -0.52 -3.83
CA GLU A 39 -20.57 0.08 -4.80
C GLU A 39 -19.12 -0.04 -4.31
N THR A 40 -18.17 0.08 -5.23
CA THR A 40 -16.74 0.15 -4.92
C THR A 40 -16.16 1.44 -5.46
N ASP A 41 -15.58 2.23 -4.57
CA ASP A 41 -14.79 3.38 -4.97
C ASP A 41 -13.34 2.98 -5.20
N THR A 42 -12.83 3.30 -6.38
CA THR A 42 -11.45 3.04 -6.77
C THR A 42 -10.73 4.36 -7.02
N TRP A 43 -9.60 4.58 -6.35
CA TRP A 43 -8.66 5.66 -6.65
C TRP A 43 -7.39 5.10 -7.27
N THR A 44 -6.99 5.62 -8.42
CA THR A 44 -5.73 5.26 -9.09
C THR A 44 -4.83 6.48 -9.20
N GLY A 45 -3.54 6.30 -8.93
CA GLY A 45 -2.53 7.35 -9.05
C GLY A 45 -1.17 6.87 -8.55
N ALA A 46 -0.25 7.80 -8.33
CA ALA A 46 1.08 7.49 -7.80
C ALA A 46 1.12 7.71 -6.29
N PHE A 47 1.91 6.88 -5.61
CA PHE A 47 2.10 6.93 -4.16
C PHE A 47 3.57 6.89 -3.81
N GLN A 48 3.96 7.75 -2.88
CA GLN A 48 5.22 7.60 -2.16
C GLN A 48 4.99 6.66 -0.98
N ILE A 49 5.82 5.62 -0.88
CA ILE A 49 5.77 4.66 0.23
C ILE A 49 6.51 5.28 1.41
N GLY A 50 5.77 5.43 2.52
CA GLY A 50 6.29 5.91 3.78
C GLY A 50 6.97 4.81 4.59
N PRO A 51 7.15 5.01 5.91
CA PRO A 51 7.74 4.00 6.79
C PRO A 51 7.11 2.60 6.63
N LEU A 52 7.99 1.60 6.57
CA LEU A 52 7.66 0.19 6.69
C LEU A 52 8.04 -0.32 8.08
N GLU A 53 7.15 -1.06 8.73
CA GLU A 53 7.44 -1.78 9.96
C GLU A 53 7.28 -3.29 9.74
N ILE A 54 8.36 -4.04 9.96
CA ILE A 54 8.37 -5.50 9.78
C ILE A 54 8.26 -6.18 11.14
N GLY A 55 7.17 -6.93 11.35
CA GLY A 55 6.96 -7.76 12.53
C GLY A 55 7.42 -9.20 12.27
N ALA A 56 8.55 -9.62 12.84
CA ALA A 56 9.11 -10.96 12.63
C ALA A 56 9.34 -11.71 13.96
N THR A 57 8.26 -12.06 14.68
CA THR A 57 8.36 -12.85 15.91
C THR A 57 8.62 -14.34 15.60
N ASN A 58 9.54 -14.97 16.33
CA ASN A 58 9.86 -16.38 16.15
C ASN A 58 8.62 -17.28 16.27
N GLY A 59 8.47 -18.24 15.35
CA GLY A 59 7.34 -19.16 15.27
C GLY A 59 6.02 -18.56 14.77
N ARG A 60 6.02 -17.30 14.30
CA ARG A 60 4.85 -16.61 13.73
C ARG A 60 5.10 -16.21 12.28
N ARG A 61 4.01 -15.89 11.57
CA ARG A 61 4.08 -15.29 10.24
C ARG A 61 4.67 -13.89 10.35
N VAL A 62 5.48 -13.51 9.36
CA VAL A 62 5.97 -12.14 9.25
C VAL A 62 4.81 -11.22 8.87
N THR A 63 4.69 -10.09 9.54
CA THR A 63 3.74 -9.04 9.20
C THR A 63 4.48 -7.80 8.69
N LEU A 64 3.77 -7.01 7.90
CA LEU A 64 4.23 -5.73 7.38
C LEU A 64 3.15 -4.69 7.62
N THR A 65 3.53 -3.59 8.27
CA THR A 65 2.75 -2.36 8.31
C THR A 65 3.35 -1.37 7.33
N VAL A 66 2.51 -0.79 6.47
CA VAL A 66 2.90 0.16 5.43
C VAL A 66 2.10 1.43 5.60
N SER A 67 2.75 2.56 5.37
CA SER A 67 2.09 3.83 5.11
C SER A 67 2.39 4.32 3.70
N ALA A 68 1.47 5.01 3.06
CA ALA A 68 1.67 5.60 1.74
C ALA A 68 0.90 6.92 1.61
N VAL A 69 1.47 7.85 0.84
CA VAL A 69 0.88 9.17 0.58
C VAL A 69 0.82 9.40 -0.92
N SER A 70 -0.31 9.91 -1.42
CA SER A 70 -0.48 10.24 -2.84
C SER A 70 0.56 11.27 -3.29
N ASP A 71 1.17 11.03 -4.44
CA ASP A 71 2.07 11.95 -5.11
C ASP A 71 1.45 12.41 -6.44
N GLY A 72 0.80 13.57 -6.40
CA GLY A 72 0.07 14.13 -7.53
C GLY A 72 -1.43 13.84 -7.55
N GLU A 73 -2.01 13.86 -8.75
CA GLU A 73 -3.45 13.72 -8.99
C GLU A 73 -3.92 12.26 -8.84
N MET A 74 -5.08 12.08 -8.23
CA MET A 74 -5.73 10.78 -8.04
C MET A 74 -7.04 10.75 -8.81
N VAL A 75 -7.25 9.73 -9.63
CA VAL A 75 -8.49 9.56 -10.40
C VAL A 75 -9.41 8.61 -9.65
N ARG A 76 -10.62 9.08 -9.32
CA ARG A 76 -11.68 8.27 -8.69
C ARG A 76 -12.66 7.73 -9.74
N THR A 77 -12.99 6.46 -9.63
CA THR A 77 -14.12 5.82 -10.33
C THR A 77 -14.99 5.06 -9.35
N THR A 78 -16.29 5.00 -9.61
CA THR A 78 -17.27 4.26 -8.80
C THR A 78 -17.94 3.22 -9.70
N ALA A 79 -18.03 1.98 -9.23
CA ALA A 79 -18.61 0.83 -9.95
C ALA A 79 -19.54 0.02 -9.05
#